data_AF-A0A099D8X4-F1
#
_entry.id   AF-A0A099D8X4-F1
#
_cell.length_a   1.000
_cell.length_b   1.000
_cell.length_c   1.000
_cell.angle_alpha   90.00
_cell.angle_beta   90.00
_cell.angle_gamma   90.00
#
_symmetry.space_group_name_H-M   'P 1'
#
loop_
_entity.id
_entity.type
_entity.pdbx_description
1 polymer ?
#
loop_
_entity_poly.entity_id
_entity_poly.type
_entity_poly.pdbx_seq_one_letter_code
_entity_poly.pdbx_strand_id
1 'polypeptide(L)' 'MRITRGMALFLLAFGVWSWLLWPTFLRNILGDEQSWSNGSPTAFLWVHVVIAVVSLVLGTAIGVLGWRAHRANRRS' A
#
# COMPACT_ATOMS: atom_id res chain seq x y z
N MET A 1 -20.53 12.28 -8.25
CA MET A 1 -20.88 10.96 -7.68
C MET A 1 -20.64 11.01 -6.17
N ARG A 2 -21.55 10.49 -5.34
CA ARG A 2 -21.38 10.43 -3.87
C ARG A 2 -20.73 9.10 -3.49
N ILE A 3 -19.76 9.12 -2.56
CA ILE A 3 -19.16 7.90 -2.03
C ILE A 3 -20.16 7.22 -1.10
N THR A 4 -20.69 6.08 -1.53
CA THR A 4 -21.61 5.26 -0.71
C THR A 4 -20.88 4.65 0.48
N ARG A 5 -21.63 4.21 1.49
CA ARG A 5 -21.07 3.57 2.69
C ARG A 5 -20.24 2.32 2.37
N GLY A 6 -20.71 1.51 1.41
CA GLY A 6 -19.97 0.34 0.91
C GLY A 6 -18.67 0.72 0.21
N MET A 7 -18.69 1.76 -0.63
CA MET A 7 -17.49 2.27 -1.29
C MET A 7 -16.46 2.80 -0.27
N ALA A 8 -16.89 3.53 0.76
CA ALA A 8 -16.01 4.02 1.82
C ALA A 8 -15.31 2.88 2.57
N LEU A 9 -16.06 1.81 2.90
CA LEU A 9 -15.52 0.63 3.55
C LEU A 9 -14.53 -0.12 2.63
N PHE A 10 -14.84 -0.22 1.34
CA PHE A 10 -13.94 -0.81 0.35
C PHE A 10 -12.61 -0.05 0.26
N LEU A 11 -12.63 1.29 0.18
CA LEU A 11 -11.41 2.11 0.16
C LEU A 11 -10.58 1.93 1.44
N LEU A 12 -11.24 1.87 2.60
CA LEU A 12 -10.57 1.61 3.87
C LEU A 12 -9.91 0.22 3.86
N ALA A 13 -10.66 -0.82 3.49
CA ALA A 13 -10.18 -2.19 3.42
C ALA A 13 -9.02 -2.33 2.44
N PHE A 14 -9.08 -1.65 1.30
CA PHE A 14 -8.00 -1.62 0.31
C PHE A 14 -6.72 -0.97 0.87
N GLY A 15 -6.85 0.12 1.62
CA GLY A 15 -5.73 0.73 2.33
C GLY A 15 -5.08 -0.23 3.33
N VAL A 16 -5.89 -0.92 4.14
CA VAL A 16 -5.40 -1.93 5.11
C VAL A 16 -4.72 -3.09 4.38
N TRP A 17 -5.35 -3.63 3.34
CA TRP A 17 -4.78 -4.71 2.53
C TRP A 17 -3.43 -4.31 1.93
N SER A 18 -3.33 -3.09 1.38
CA SER A 18 -2.07 -2.56 0.83
C SER A 18 -0.96 -2.55 1.89
N TRP A 19 -1.28 -2.18 3.12
CA TRP A 19 -0.34 -2.19 4.25
C TRP A 19 0.06 -3.59 4.73
N LEU A 20 -0.72 -4.62 4.44
CA LEU A 20 -0.34 -6.01 4.72
C LEU A 20 0.52 -6.59 3.59
N LEU A 21 0.16 -6.29 2.35
CA LEU A 21 0.79 -6.82 1.15
C LEU A 21 2.21 -6.28 0.97
N TRP A 22 2.39 -4.96 0.98
CA TRP A 22 3.66 -4.34 0.59
C TRP A 22 4.83 -4.63 1.52
N PRO A 23 4.70 -4.62 2.86
CA PRO A 23 5.79 -5.02 3.74
C PRO A 23 6.18 -6.50 3.57
N THR A 24 5.20 -7.36 3.29
CA THR A 24 5.44 -8.79 3.03
C THR A 24 6.18 -8.97 1.70
N PHE A 25 5.74 -8.27 0.66
CA PHE A 25 6.43 -8.24 -0.64
C PHE A 25 7.87 -7.74 -0.50
N LEU A 26 8.10 -6.65 0.24
CA LEU A 26 9.42 -6.08 0.42
C LEU A 26 10.36 -7.03 1.18
N ARG A 27 9.86 -7.75 2.19
CA ARG A 27 10.64 -8.81 2.87
C ARG A 27 11.05 -9.92 1.91
N ASN A 28 10.15 -10.35 1.03
CA ASN A 28 10.47 -11.38 0.04
C ASN A 28 11.53 -10.88 -0.95
N ILE A 29 11.41 -9.65 -1.44
CA ILE A 29 12.40 -9.05 -2.35
C ILE A 29 13.76 -8.92 -1.65
N LEU A 30 13.82 -8.48 -0.40
CA LEU A 30 15.07 -8.39 0.35
C LEU A 30 15.76 -9.76 0.54
N GLY A 31 15.01 -10.86 0.53
CA GLY A 31 15.53 -12.23 0.58
C GLY A 31 15.84 -12.85 -0.78
N ASP A 32 15.53 -12.17 -1.90
CA ASP A 32 15.78 -12.68 -3.25
C ASP A 32 17.26 -12.53 -3.63
N GLU A 33 17.85 -13.56 -4.25
CA GLU A 33 19.25 -13.54 -4.70
C GLU A 33 19.50 -12.44 -5.74
N GLN A 34 18.52 -12.08 -6.56
CA GLN A 34 18.63 -11.02 -7.56
C GLN A 34 18.76 -9.62 -6.93
N SER A 35 18.35 -9.46 -5.67
CA SER A 35 18.42 -8.18 -4.96
C SER A 35 19.84 -7.79 -4.56
N TRP A 36 20.78 -8.76 -4.54
CA TRP A 36 22.12 -8.56 -4.02
C TRP A 36 23.18 -9.10 -4.99
N SER A 37 24.23 -8.31 -5.21
CA SER A 37 25.40 -8.73 -5.98
C SER A 37 26.65 -8.38 -5.19
N ASN A 38 27.40 -9.40 -4.76
CA ASN A 38 28.61 -9.24 -3.93
C ASN A 38 28.38 -8.34 -2.70
N GLY A 39 27.22 -8.49 -2.05
CA GLY A 39 26.83 -7.67 -0.88
C GLY A 39 26.34 -6.26 -1.21
N SER A 40 26.30 -5.86 -2.49
CA SER A 40 25.77 -4.57 -2.93
C SER A 40 24.33 -4.69 -3.45
N PRO A 41 23.44 -3.74 -3.15
CA PRO A 41 22.07 -3.74 -3.65
C PRO A 41 22.04 -3.53 -5.16
N THR A 42 21.24 -4.33 -5.86
CA THR A 42 21.12 -4.27 -7.33
C THR A 42 20.01 -3.29 -7.77
N ALA A 43 19.96 -3.01 -9.08
CA ALA A 43 18.85 -2.25 -9.66
C ALA A 43 17.49 -2.95 -9.47
N PHE A 44 17.48 -4.29 -9.46
CA PHE A 44 16.27 -5.08 -9.19
C PHE A 44 15.70 -4.73 -7.81
N LEU A 45 16.53 -4.67 -6.77
CA LEU A 45 16.09 -4.28 -5.43
C LEU A 45 15.54 -2.85 -5.42
N TRP A 46 16.27 -1.90 -6.01
CA TRP A 46 15.87 -0.49 -5.99
C TRP A 46 14.54 -0.22 -6.67
N VAL A 47 14.29 -0.81 -7.84
CA VAL A 47 13.02 -0.67 -8.55
C VAL A 47 11.86 -1.15 -7.68
N HIS A 48 11.99 -2.32 -7.06
CA HIS A 48 10.94 -2.89 -6.22
C HIS A 48 10.72 -2.11 -4.93
N VAL A 49 11.79 -1.61 -4.29
CA VAL A 49 11.70 -0.73 -3.12
C VAL A 49 10.91 0.53 -3.48
N VAL A 50 11.25 1.20 -4.59
CA VAL A 50 10.55 2.42 -5.03
C VAL A 50 9.08 2.14 -5.32
N ILE A 51 8.77 1.07 -6.06
CA ILE A 51 7.39 0.66 -6.35
C ILE A 51 6.62 0.40 -5.04
N ALA A 52 7.23 -0.30 -4.09
CA ALA A 52 6.59 -0.60 -2.81
C ALA A 52 6.31 0.66 -1.99
N VAL A 53 7.27 1.60 -1.92
CA VAL A 53 7.12 2.87 -1.20
C VAL A 53 6.02 3.73 -1.83
N VAL A 54 6.05 3.92 -3.15
CA VAL A 54 5.01 4.68 -3.86
C VAL A 54 3.64 4.06 -3.63
N SER A 55 3.54 2.73 -3.70
CA SER A 55 2.28 2.04 -3.52
C SER A 55 1.77 2.09 -2.08
N LEU A 56 2.65 2.08 -1.08
CA LEU A 56 2.29 2.32 0.32
C LEU A 56 1.75 3.74 0.55
N VAL A 57 2.36 4.75 -0.07
CA VAL A 57 1.87 6.14 -0.02
C VAL A 57 0.47 6.23 -0.62
N LEU A 58 0.26 5.67 -1.80
CA LEU A 58 -1.05 5.66 -2.46
C LEU A 58 -2.10 4.87 -1.65
N GLY A 59 -1.74 3.69 -1.15
CA GLY A 59 -2.62 2.88 -0.30
C GLY A 59 -3.01 3.60 1.00
N THR A 60 -2.08 4.35 1.60
CA THR A 60 -2.34 5.19 2.77
C THR A 60 -3.31 6.33 2.43
N ALA A 61 -3.08 7.04 1.32
CA ALA A 61 -3.97 8.11 0.88
C ALA A 61 -5.40 7.59 0.65
N ILE A 62 -5.54 6.44 -0.03
CA ILE A 62 -6.82 5.78 -0.26
C ILE A 62 -7.49 5.37 1.06
N GLY A 63 -6.75 4.76 1.98
CA GLY A 63 -7.26 4.37 3.30
C GLY A 63 -7.76 5.56 4.12
N VAL A 64 -7.02 6.69 4.10
CA VAL A 64 -7.42 7.94 4.75
C VAL A 64 -8.70 8.51 4.12
N LEU A 65 -8.82 8.48 2.79
CA LEU A 65 -10.04 8.91 2.10
C LEU A 65 -11.24 8.03 2.46
N GLY A 66 -11.06 6.71 2.49
CA GLY A 66 -12.07 5.75 2.93
C GLY A 66 -12.53 6.00 4.37
N TRP A 67 -11.59 6.21 5.29
CA TRP A 67 -11.88 6.56 6.69
C TRP A 67 -12.68 7.86 6.82
N ARG A 68 -12.26 8.91 6.11
CA ARG A 68 -12.94 10.21 6.13
C ARG A 68 -14.37 10.10 5.58
N ALA A 69 -14.56 9.37 4.47
CA ALA A 69 -15.88 9.14 3.88
C ALA A 69 -16.78 8.32 4.80
N HIS A 70 -16.25 7.29 5.46
CA HIS A 70 -17.00 6.48 6.43
C HIS A 70 -17.47 7.30 7.63
N ARG A 71 -16.61 8.19 8.15
CA ARG A 71 -16.98 9.10 9.25
C ARG A 71 -18.02 10.13 8.84
N ALA A 72 -17.95 10.69 7.62
CA ALA A 72 -18.93 11.65 7.13
C ALA A 72 -20.33 11.00 6.98
N ASN A 73 -20.39 9.77 6.47
CA ASN A 73 -21.63 9.00 6.35
C ASN A 73 -22.21 8.50 7.69
N ARG A 74 -21.49 8.65 8.81
CA ARG A 74 -22.02 8.38 10.16
C ARG A 74 -22.64 9.61 10.83
N ARG A 75 -22.46 10.80 10.26
CA ARG A 75 -22.94 12.09 10.79
C ARG A 75 -24.20 12.61 10.09
N SER A 76 -24.61 11.96 9.00
CA SER A 76 -25.85 12.19 8.27
C SER A 76 -26.85 11.09 8.58
#